data_AF-A0A101WAE1-F1
#
_entry.id   AF-A0A101WAE1-F1
#
_cell.length_a   1.000
_cell.length_b   1.000
_cell.length_c   1.000
_cell.angle_alpha   90.00
_cell.angle_beta   90.00
_cell.angle_gamma   90.00
#
_symmetry.space_group_name_H-M   'P 1'
#
loop_
_entity.id
_entity.type
_entity.pdbx_description
1 polymer ?
#
loop_
_entity_poly.entity_id
_entity_poly.type
_entity_poly.pdbx_seq_one_letter_code
_entity_poly.pdbx_strand_id
1 'polypeptide(L)' 'MSSKEPTFKERIRLLDICAHEIEVHADRHGNDQLVQKRLRSIADLVADEAARMKLANQRWEQQRKTTPRGAVLTS' A
#
# COMPACT_ATOMS: atom_id res chain seq x y z
N MET A 1 -8.60 -16.18 -18.95
CA MET A 1 -8.50 -14.71 -18.86
C MET A 1 -7.07 -14.40 -18.44
N SER A 2 -6.32 -13.60 -19.20
CA SER A 2 -4.95 -13.24 -18.80
C SER A 2 -5.04 -12.32 -17.59
N SER A 3 -4.65 -12.82 -16.41
CA SER A 3 -4.50 -12.02 -15.19
C SER A 3 -3.34 -11.06 -15.43
N LYS A 4 -3.63 -9.84 -15.91
CA LYS A 4 -2.62 -8.78 -15.94
C LYS A 4 -2.24 -8.49 -14.49
N GLU A 5 -0.95 -8.61 -14.18
CA GLU A 5 -0.46 -8.25 -12.85
C GLU A 5 -0.81 -6.79 -12.54
N PRO A 6 -1.23 -6.48 -11.30
CA PRO A 6 -1.57 -5.12 -10.92
C PRO A 6 -0.33 -4.23 -10.97
N THR A 7 -0.50 -3.04 -11.53
CA THR A 7 0.50 -1.97 -11.52
C THR A 7 0.85 -1.58 -10.09
N PHE A 8 1.97 -0.89 -9.89
CA PHE A 8 2.39 -0.44 -8.56
C PHE A 8 1.31 0.40 -7.85
N LYS A 9 0.65 1.31 -8.58
CA LYS A 9 -0.43 2.14 -8.03
C LYS A 9 -1.68 1.32 -7.70
N GLU A 10 -1.98 0.29 -8.47
CA GLU A 10 -3.09 -0.63 -8.17
C GLU A 10 -2.79 -1.50 -6.95
N ARG A 11 -1.55 -1.97 -6.76
CA ARG A 11 -1.14 -2.69 -5.56
C ARG A 11 -1.33 -1.85 -4.29
N ILE A 12 -0.95 -0.57 -4.32
CA ILE A 12 -1.20 0.35 -3.20
C ILE A 12 -2.70 0.44 -2.88
N ARG A 13 -3.54 0.64 -3.91
CA ARG A 13 -5.00 0.72 -3.71
C ARG A 13 -5.59 -0.57 -3.16
N LEU A 14 -5.10 -1.71 -3.62
CA LEU A 14 -5.54 -3.02 -3.11
C LEU A 14 -5.19 -3.17 -1.63
N LEU A 15 -3.99 -2.75 -1.21
CA LEU A 15 -3.62 -2.76 0.22
C LEU A 15 -4.51 -1.84 1.05
N ASP A 16 -4.83 -0.63 0.56
CA ASP A 16 -5.77 0.27 1.25
C ASP A 16 -7.16 -0.38 1.42
N ILE A 17 -7.66 -1.05 0.37
CA ILE A 17 -8.94 -1.77 0.42
C ILE A 17 -8.86 -2.93 1.42
N CYS A 18 -7.79 -3.73 1.37
CA CYS A 18 -7.63 -4.85 2.29
C CYS A 18 -7.58 -4.40 3.75
N ALA A 19 -6.82 -3.35 4.07
CA ALA A 19 -6.77 -2.80 5.43
C ALA A 19 -8.17 -2.42 5.92
N HIS A 20 -8.93 -1.69 5.09
CA HIS A 20 -10.30 -1.30 5.41
C HIS A 20 -11.25 -2.48 5.59
N GLU A 21 -11.20 -3.48 4.70
CA GLU A 21 -12.04 -4.68 4.81
C GLU A 21 -11.74 -5.47 6.08
N ILE A 22 -10.46 -5.54 6.48
CA ILE A 22 -10.04 -6.19 7.74
C ILE A 22 -10.59 -5.44 8.95
N GLU A 23 -10.55 -4.09 8.96
CA GLU A 23 -11.14 -3.28 10.04
C GLU A 23 -12.65 -3.52 10.16
N VAL A 24 -13.36 -3.46 9.02
CA VAL A 24 -14.81 -3.74 8.97
C VAL A 24 -15.10 -5.14 9.48
N HIS A 25 -14.25 -6.12 9.13
CA HIS A 25 -14.41 -7.48 9.61
C HIS A 25 -14.14 -7.59 11.13
N ALA A 26 -13.14 -6.88 11.65
CA ALA A 26 -12.84 -6.82 13.08
C ALA A 26 -14.03 -6.32 13.88
N ASP A 27 -14.74 -5.30 13.38
CA ASP A 27 -15.91 -4.72 14.04
C ASP A 27 -17.13 -5.63 13.99
N ARG A 28 -17.23 -6.50 12.98
CA ARG A 28 -18.29 -7.52 12.88
C ARG A 28 -18.11 -8.68 13.86
N HIS A 29 -16.88 -8.94 14.33
CA HIS A 29 -16.57 -9.99 15.32
C HIS A 29 -16.86 -9.56 16.77
N GLY A 30 -17.85 -8.69 16.99
CA GLY A 30 -18.09 -7.86 18.18
C GLY A 30 -18.17 -8.52 19.57
N ASN A 31 -17.94 -9.83 19.71
CA ASN A 31 -17.86 -10.54 20.99
C ASN A 31 -16.49 -11.19 21.26
N ASP A 32 -15.61 -11.34 20.27
CA ASP A 32 -14.27 -11.92 20.46
C ASP A 32 -13.20 -10.83 20.42
N GLN A 33 -12.85 -10.32 21.61
CA GLN A 33 -11.86 -9.26 21.78
C GLN A 33 -10.46 -9.68 21.29
N LEU A 34 -10.10 -10.96 21.37
CA LEU A 34 -8.80 -11.44 20.92
C LEU A 34 -8.72 -11.42 19.40
N VAL A 35 -9.77 -11.92 18.74
CA VAL A 35 -9.89 -11.89 17.27
C VAL A 35 -9.94 -10.46 16.77
N GLN A 36 -10.74 -9.59 17.41
CA GLN A 36 -10.82 -8.17 17.03
C GLN A 36 -9.46 -7.47 17.14
N LYS A 37 -8.72 -7.67 18.25
CA LYS A 37 -7.39 -7.08 18.43
C LYS A 37 -6.41 -7.58 17.38
N ARG A 38 -6.43 -8.87 17.05
CA ARG A 38 -5.57 -9.45 16.02
C ARG A 38 -5.89 -8.88 14.63
N LEU A 39 -7.16 -8.82 14.27
CA LEU A 39 -7.59 -8.27 12.98
C LEU A 39 -7.21 -6.79 12.84
N ARG A 40 -7.44 -5.96 13.87
CA ARG A 40 -6.99 -4.56 13.90
C ARG A 40 -5.48 -4.43 13.72
N SER A 41 -4.70 -5.23 14.44
CA SER A 41 -3.24 -5.25 14.28
C SER A 41 -2.81 -5.66 12.86
N ILE A 42 -3.54 -6.56 12.20
CA ILE A 42 -3.26 -6.93 10.80
C ILE A 42 -3.61 -5.77 9.87
N ALA A 43 -4.76 -5.10 10.08
CA ALA A 43 -5.13 -3.93 9.29
C ALA A 43 -4.08 -2.81 9.39
N ASP A 44 -3.58 -2.53 10.60
CA ASP A 44 -2.52 -1.55 10.83
C ASP A 44 -1.26 -1.89 10.02
N LEU A 45 -0.82 -3.16 10.03
CA LEU A 45 0.35 -3.61 9.28
C LEU A 45 0.18 -3.46 7.76
N VAL A 46 -1.03 -3.73 7.24
CA VAL A 46 -1.36 -3.57 5.81
C VAL A 46 -1.39 -2.09 5.43
N ALA A 47 -1.98 -1.24 6.28
CA ALA A 47 -2.03 0.21 6.08
C ALA A 47 -0.63 0.83 6.11
N ASP A 48 0.24 0.38 7.02
CA ASP A 48 1.63 0.79 7.11
C ASP A 48 2.41 0.45 5.83
N GLU A 49 2.19 -0.74 5.27
CA GLU A 49 2.82 -1.12 3.99
C GLU A 49 2.33 -0.24 2.84
N ALA A 50 1.02 0.02 2.77
CA ALA A 50 0.47 0.95 1.78
C ALA A 50 1.09 2.35 1.92
N ALA A 51 1.28 2.84 3.14
CA ALA A 51 1.92 4.13 3.42
C ALA A 51 3.40 4.14 2.99
N ARG A 52 4.17 3.08 3.28
CA ARG A 52 5.56 2.94 2.81
C ARG A 52 5.65 2.96 1.29
N MET A 53 4.77 2.24 0.61
CA MET A 53 4.73 2.21 -0.85
C MET A 53 4.34 3.57 -1.46
N LYS A 54 3.38 4.29 -0.86
CA LYS A 54 3.03 5.66 -1.26
C LYS A 54 4.22 6.61 -1.15
N LEU A 55 4.95 6.55 -0.04
CA LEU A 55 6.13 7.37 0.19
C LEU A 55 7.26 7.03 -0.81
N ALA A 56 7.47 5.75 -1.09
CA ALA A 56 8.43 5.31 -2.11
C ALA A 56 8.05 5.85 -3.50
N ASN A 57 6.77 5.78 -3.87
CA ASN A 57 6.27 6.35 -5.15
C ASN A 57 6.52 7.86 -5.22
N GLN A 58 6.21 8.59 -4.14
CA GLN A 58 6.43 10.04 -4.09
C GLN A 58 7.89 10.40 -4.26
N ARG A 59 8.80 9.70 -3.57
CA ARG A 59 10.26 9.91 -3.70
C ARG A 59 10.74 9.64 -5.12
N TRP A 60 10.27 8.56 -5.73
CA TRP A 60 10.62 8.23 -7.12
C TRP A 60 10.06 9.26 -8.12
N GLU A 61 8.82 9.71 -7.95
CA GLU A 61 8.22 10.76 -8.78
C GLU A 61 8.95 12.10 -8.62
N GLN A 62 9.41 12.44 -7.41
CA GLN A 62 10.24 13.62 -7.15
C GLN A 62 11.59 13.53 -7.86
N GLN A 63 12.32 12.41 -7.69
CA GLN A 63 13.59 12.17 -8.37
C GLN A 63 13.46 12.29 -9.88
N ARG A 64 12.41 11.71 -10.47
CA ARG A 64 12.14 11.82 -11.91
C ARG A 64 11.90 13.24 -12.39
N LYS A 65 11.33 14.12 -11.56
CA LYS A 65 11.11 15.53 -11.89
C LYS A 65 12.39 16.35 -11.78
N THR A 66 13.29 15.97 -10.86
CA THR A 66 14.56 16.68 -10.63
C THR A 66 15.68 16.24 -11.57
N THR A 67 15.60 15.06 -12.19
CA THR A 67 16.60 14.62 -13.17
C THR A 67 16.39 15.34 -14.51
N PRO A 68 17.35 16.15 -14.99
CA PRO A 68 17.26 16.81 -16.28
C PRO A 68 17.16 15.77 -17.40
N ARG A 69 16.19 15.95 -18.32
CA ARG A 69 16.15 15.21 -19.59
C ARG A 69 17.37 15.61 -20.42
N GLY A 70 18.50 14.93 -20.22
CA GLY A 70 19.74 15.24 -20.93
C GLY A 70 21.05 14.85 -20.23
N ALA A 71 21.02 14.36 -18.98
CA ALA A 71 22.20 13.74 -18.38
C ALA A 71 22.41 12.33 -18.95
N VAL A 72 22.70 12.26 -20.26
CA VAL A 72 23.37 11.10 -20.85
C VAL A 72 24.75 11.09 -20.21
N LEU A 73 25.06 10.03 -19.48
CA LEU A 73 26.36 9.77 -18.88
C LEU A 73 27.41 9.69 -20.01
N THR A 74 28.08 10.80 -20.29
CA THR A 74 29.39 10.79 -20.93
C THR A 74 30.43 10.96 -19.83
N SER A 75 30.98 9.85 -19.34
CA SER A 75 32.29 9.75 -18.70
C SER A 75 32.72 8.29 -18.75
#